data_AF-A0A3B0R2R4-F1
#
_entry.id   AF-A0A3B0R2R4-F1
#
_cell.length_a   1.000
_cell.length_b   1.000
_cell.length_c   1.000
_cell.angle_alpha   90.00
_cell.angle_beta   90.00
_cell.angle_gamma   90.00
#
_symmetry.space_group_name_H-M   'P 1'
#
loop_
_entity.id
_entity.type
_entity.pdbx_description
1 polymer ?
#
loop_
_entity_poly.entity_id
_entity_poly.type
_entity_poly.pdbx_seq_one_letter_code
_entity_poly.pdbx_strand_id
1 'polypeptide(L)'
;MNGRKTHIIIFVIFIISIIGLAIIQYQYLRIGLNLAKVQFNQKIGITVNEIKEELKQPNELTFLVGKAITKEDSYFKLSMDSVQEASRYFLNDFLKDKLLQQGIKTEFTYALYARDSTDYLNSPKSYATENTLLKYPIALEGYLPRLVKKRLILELQFNNLNSYFLSQLNGLTIPSLLFIIAI
;
A
#
# COMPACT_ATOMS: atom_id res chain seq x y z
N MET A 1 26.33 48.03 33.27
CA MET A 1 24.96 47.86 32.74
C MET A 1 24.87 47.41 31.27
N ASN A 2 26.00 47.20 30.57
CA ASN A 2 26.01 46.77 29.16
C ASN A 2 25.90 45.25 28.93
N GLY A 3 26.48 44.41 29.80
CA GLY A 3 26.46 42.95 29.60
C GLY A 3 25.05 42.34 29.54
N ARG A 4 24.12 42.85 30.37
CA ARG A 4 22.73 42.35 30.41
C ARG A 4 21.98 42.55 29.09
N LYS A 5 22.23 43.67 28.39
CA LYS A 5 21.60 43.96 27.09
C LYS A 5 22.18 43.06 25.98
N THR A 6 23.50 42.82 26.00
CA THR A 6 24.16 41.90 25.06
C THR A 6 23.65 40.47 25.18
N HIS A 7 23.46 39.96 26.39
CA HIS A 7 22.90 38.62 26.61
C HIS A 7 21.47 38.47 26.08
N ILE A 8 20.63 39.50 26.25
CA ILE A 8 19.25 39.50 25.73
C ILE A 8 19.24 39.47 24.20
N ILE A 9 20.11 40.25 23.55
CA ILE A 9 20.21 40.27 22.08
C ILE A 9 20.63 38.90 21.53
N ILE A 10 21.65 38.28 22.14
CA ILE A 10 22.10 36.94 21.74
C ILE A 10 20.98 35.92 21.92
N PHE A 11 20.25 35.98 23.03
CA PHE A 11 19.12 35.08 23.29
C PHE A 11 18.01 35.23 22.24
N VAL A 12 17.65 36.47 21.87
CA VAL A 12 16.65 36.71 20.82
C VAL A 12 17.10 36.17 19.46
N ILE A 13 18.36 36.40 19.07
CA ILE A 13 18.92 35.85 17.83
C ILE A 13 18.91 34.32 17.84
N PHE A 14 19.22 33.71 18.98
CA PHE A 14 19.19 32.26 19.15
C PHE A 14 17.80 31.69 18.95
N ILE A 15 16.78 32.29 19.57
CA ILE A 15 15.37 31.88 19.40
C ILE A 15 14.92 32.03 17.93
N ILE A 16 15.25 33.15 17.28
CA ILE A 16 14.91 33.36 15.86
C ILE A 16 15.57 32.29 14.98
N SER A 17 16.83 31.93 15.29
CA SER A 17 17.57 30.89 14.55
C SER A 17 16.94 29.51 14.73
N ILE A 18 16.51 29.15 15.94
CA ILE A 18 15.81 27.87 16.21
C ILE A 18 14.49 27.82 15.43
N ILE A 19 13.69 28.89 15.49
CA ILE A 19 12.41 28.94 14.78
C ILE A 19 12.62 28.82 13.27
N GLY A 20 13.59 29.55 12.72
CA GLY A 20 13.95 29.46 11.30
C GLY A 20 14.36 28.04 10.89
N LEU A 21 15.20 27.39 11.71
CA LEU A 21 15.63 26.01 11.48
C LEU A 21 14.45 25.04 11.53
N ALA A 22 13.56 25.17 12.52
CA ALA A 22 12.37 24.33 12.65
C ALA A 22 11.44 24.43 11.44
N ILE A 23 11.22 25.65 10.92
CA ILE A 23 10.41 25.88 9.71
C ILE A 23 11.03 25.17 8.50
N ILE A 24 12.34 25.30 8.31
CA ILE A 24 13.05 24.66 7.19
C ILE A 24 12.95 23.13 7.27
N GLN A 25 13.17 22.56 8.46
CA GLN A 25 13.05 21.10 8.64
C GLN A 25 11.62 20.60 8.39
N TYR A 26 10.61 21.33 8.86
CA TYR A 26 9.22 20.98 8.58
C TYR A 26 8.93 20.98 7.07
N GLN A 27 9.47 21.95 6.33
CA GLN A 27 9.31 22.00 4.89
C GLN A 27 9.99 20.81 4.19
N TYR A 28 11.20 20.44 4.61
CA TYR A 28 11.88 19.25 4.08
C TYR A 28 11.12 17.96 4.37
N LEU A 29 10.59 17.80 5.59
CA LEU A 29 9.73 16.67 5.95
C LEU A 29 8.52 16.56 5.02
N ARG A 30 7.84 17.69 4.78
CA ARG A 30 6.67 17.74 3.89
C ARG A 30 7.03 17.36 2.45
N ILE A 31 8.14 17.86 1.92
CA ILE A 31 8.61 17.53 0.57
C ILE A 31 8.94 16.04 0.47
N GLY A 32 9.69 15.51 1.45
CA GLY A 32 10.05 14.10 1.48
C GLY A 32 8.81 13.20 1.52
N LEU A 33 7.81 13.53 2.35
CA LEU A 33 6.57 12.76 2.43
C LEU A 33 5.80 12.74 1.12
N ASN A 34 5.75 13.88 0.43
CA ASN A 34 5.11 13.96 -0.88
C ASN A 34 5.86 13.15 -1.93
N LEU A 35 7.19 13.17 -1.90
CA LEU A 35 8.01 12.38 -2.81
C LEU A 35 7.81 10.88 -2.56
N ALA A 36 7.80 10.43 -1.31
CA ALA A 36 7.53 9.04 -0.94
C ALA A 36 6.15 8.56 -1.43
N LYS A 37 5.13 9.42 -1.33
CA LYS A 37 3.78 9.15 -1.88
C LYS A 37 3.80 8.97 -3.40
N VAL A 38 4.48 9.87 -4.12
CA VAL A 38 4.59 9.78 -5.59
C VAL A 38 5.31 8.50 -6.00
N GLN A 39 6.43 8.18 -5.35
CA GLN A 39 7.19 6.96 -5.61
C GLN A 39 6.37 5.71 -5.33
N PHE A 40 5.60 5.69 -4.25
CA PHE A 40 4.68 4.58 -3.95
C PHE A 40 3.64 4.41 -5.06
N ASN A 41 2.99 5.49 -5.49
CA ASN A 41 1.99 5.43 -6.56
C ASN A 41 2.59 4.94 -7.89
N GLN A 42 3.82 5.35 -8.21
CA GLN A 42 4.54 4.87 -9.39
C GLN A 42 4.81 3.36 -9.30
N LYS A 43 5.33 2.90 -8.16
CA LYS A 43 5.58 1.46 -7.92
C LYS A 43 4.28 0.65 -8.02
N ILE A 44 3.20 1.12 -7.39
CA ILE A 44 1.89 0.49 -7.50
C ILE A 44 1.41 0.43 -8.95
N GLY A 45 1.57 1.52 -9.72
CA GLY A 45 1.19 1.52 -11.14
C GLY A 45 1.91 0.44 -11.95
N ILE A 46 3.21 0.21 -11.68
CA ILE A 46 3.99 -0.88 -12.29
C ILE A 46 3.46 -2.24 -11.81
N THR A 47 3.31 -2.44 -10.50
CA THR A 47 2.79 -3.69 -9.91
C THR A 47 1.42 -4.05 -10.48
N VAL A 48 0.52 -3.07 -10.64
CA VAL A 48 -0.83 -3.27 -11.18
C VAL A 48 -0.77 -3.80 -12.61
N ASN A 49 0.14 -3.28 -13.44
CA ASN A 49 0.30 -3.76 -14.81
C ASN A 49 0.87 -5.19 -14.85
N GLU A 50 1.84 -5.51 -13.99
CA GLU A 50 2.40 -6.86 -13.86
C GLU A 50 1.34 -7.88 -13.42
N ILE A 51 0.59 -7.55 -12.36
CA ILE A 51 -0.54 -8.34 -11.88
C ILE A 51 -1.56 -8.56 -13.00
N LYS A 52 -1.90 -7.50 -13.74
CA LYS A 52 -2.89 -7.58 -14.81
C LYS A 52 -2.44 -8.54 -15.91
N GLU A 53 -1.21 -8.43 -16.39
CA GLU A 53 -0.71 -9.29 -17.47
C GLU A 53 -0.53 -10.75 -17.03
N GLU A 54 -0.11 -11.00 -15.79
CA GLU A 54 0.04 -12.38 -15.30
C GLU A 54 -1.30 -13.07 -15.01
N LEU A 55 -2.30 -12.35 -14.51
CA LEU A 55 -3.64 -12.89 -14.28
C LEU A 55 -4.48 -13.02 -15.56
N LYS A 56 -4.03 -12.44 -16.67
CA LYS A 56 -4.71 -12.50 -17.97
C LYS A 56 -4.58 -13.88 -18.63
N GLN A 57 -3.47 -14.56 -18.38
CA GLN A 57 -3.15 -15.84 -19.00
C GLN A 57 -3.59 -17.01 -18.12
N PRO A 58 -3.98 -18.15 -18.72
CA PRO A 58 -4.22 -19.38 -17.97
C PRO A 58 -2.90 -19.88 -17.38
N ASN A 59 -2.88 -20.09 -16.07
CA ASN A 59 -1.79 -20.68 -15.29
C ASN A 59 -2.40 -21.37 -14.06
N GLU A 60 -1.57 -21.98 -13.22
CA GLU A 60 -2.03 -22.73 -12.03
C GLU A 60 -2.87 -21.86 -11.08
N LEU A 61 -2.42 -20.62 -10.83
CA LEU A 61 -3.13 -19.68 -9.96
C LEU A 61 -4.49 -19.29 -10.53
N THR A 62 -4.53 -18.84 -11.79
CA THR A 62 -5.78 -18.40 -12.44
C THR A 62 -6.73 -19.56 -12.66
N PHE A 63 -6.22 -20.79 -12.88
CA PHE A 63 -7.04 -21.99 -12.90
C PHE A 63 -7.71 -22.24 -11.55
N LEU A 64 -6.92 -22.25 -10.47
CA LEU A 64 -7.40 -22.47 -9.11
C LEU A 64 -8.45 -21.41 -8.71
N VAL A 65 -8.10 -20.13 -8.88
CA VAL A 65 -9.01 -18.99 -8.64
C VAL A 65 -10.26 -19.12 -9.50
N GLY A 66 -10.10 -19.47 -10.78
CA GLY A 66 -11.19 -19.69 -11.71
C GLY A 66 -12.21 -20.71 -11.22
N LYS A 67 -11.75 -21.86 -10.71
CA LYS A 67 -12.63 -22.90 -10.15
C LYS A 67 -13.30 -22.46 -8.85
N ALA A 68 -12.59 -21.75 -7.99
CA ALA A 68 -13.17 -21.20 -6.76
C ALA A 68 -14.31 -20.21 -7.04
N ILE A 69 -14.15 -19.33 -8.05
CA ILE A 69 -15.16 -18.31 -8.37
C ILE A 69 -16.33 -18.87 -9.19
N THR A 70 -16.13 -19.90 -10.02
CA THR A 70 -17.23 -20.56 -10.75
C THR A 70 -17.95 -21.63 -9.92
N LYS A 71 -17.40 -21.99 -8.76
CA LYS A 71 -17.89 -23.07 -7.90
C LYS A 71 -17.97 -24.43 -8.62
N GLU A 72 -17.02 -24.69 -9.51
CA GLU A 72 -16.87 -25.99 -10.19
C GLU A 72 -16.02 -26.95 -9.36
N ASP A 73 -16.62 -28.03 -8.88
CA ASP A 73 -15.97 -29.04 -7.99
C ASP A 73 -15.38 -30.24 -8.75
N SER A 74 -15.64 -30.38 -10.04
CA SER A 74 -15.33 -31.58 -10.83
C SER A 74 -13.83 -31.88 -11.02
N TYR A 75 -12.95 -30.92 -10.73
CA TYR A 75 -11.51 -31.03 -10.99
C TYR A 75 -10.68 -31.34 -9.73
N PHE A 76 -11.25 -31.14 -8.54
CA PHE A 76 -10.53 -31.33 -7.29
C PHE A 76 -11.19 -32.43 -6.46
N LYS A 77 -10.38 -33.25 -5.79
CA LYS A 77 -10.87 -34.20 -4.77
C LYS A 77 -11.23 -33.52 -3.44
N LEU A 78 -11.00 -32.20 -3.36
CA LEU A 78 -11.20 -31.39 -2.16
C LEU A 78 -12.61 -30.79 -2.14
N SER A 79 -13.10 -30.41 -0.96
CA SER A 79 -14.34 -29.65 -0.85
C SER A 79 -14.21 -28.27 -1.50
N MET A 80 -15.34 -27.73 -1.97
CA MET A 80 -15.37 -26.37 -2.54
C MET A 80 -14.81 -25.32 -1.57
N ASP A 81 -15.11 -25.43 -0.28
CA ASP A 81 -14.58 -24.54 0.75
C ASP A 81 -13.05 -24.59 0.83
N SER A 82 -12.46 -25.80 0.67
CA SER A 82 -11.01 -25.97 0.65
C SER A 82 -10.37 -25.36 -0.60
N VAL A 83 -11.04 -25.49 -1.76
CA VAL A 83 -10.59 -24.87 -3.02
C VAL A 83 -10.64 -23.35 -2.93
N GLN A 84 -11.69 -22.79 -2.33
CA GLN A 84 -11.80 -21.35 -2.08
C GLN A 84 -10.73 -20.87 -1.12
N GLU A 85 -10.52 -21.55 0.00
CA GLU A 85 -9.49 -21.15 0.97
C GLU A 85 -8.08 -21.23 0.37
N ALA A 86 -7.75 -22.30 -0.35
CA ALA A 86 -6.49 -22.40 -1.08
C ALA A 86 -6.34 -21.23 -2.08
N SER A 87 -7.39 -20.92 -2.85
CA SER A 87 -7.39 -19.80 -3.79
C SER A 87 -7.10 -18.46 -3.10
N ARG A 88 -7.67 -18.24 -1.90
CA ARG A 88 -7.41 -17.02 -1.11
C ARG A 88 -5.95 -16.90 -0.71
N TYR A 89 -5.33 -17.99 -0.24
CA TYR A 89 -3.93 -18.01 0.15
C TYR A 89 -2.99 -17.82 -1.04
N PHE A 90 -3.16 -18.60 -2.11
CA PHE A 90 -2.28 -18.51 -3.28
C PHE A 90 -2.39 -17.15 -3.98
N LEU A 91 -3.59 -16.57 -4.07
CA LEU A 91 -3.75 -15.22 -4.59
C LEU A 91 -3.12 -14.18 -3.66
N ASN A 92 -3.26 -14.33 -2.34
CA ASN A 92 -2.60 -13.45 -1.38
C ASN A 92 -1.07 -13.47 -1.54
N ASP A 93 -0.48 -14.66 -1.63
CA ASP A 93 0.98 -14.82 -1.73
C ASP A 93 1.51 -14.30 -3.06
N PHE A 94 0.78 -14.54 -4.16
CA PHE A 94 1.08 -13.94 -5.45
C PHE A 94 1.10 -12.40 -5.38
N LEU A 95 0.07 -11.78 -4.82
CA LEU A 95 0.00 -10.31 -4.72
C LEU A 95 1.09 -9.75 -3.80
N LYS A 96 1.37 -10.46 -2.70
CA LYS A 96 2.44 -10.08 -1.77
C LYS A 96 3.80 -10.11 -2.46
N ASP A 97 4.09 -11.16 -3.23
CA ASP A 97 5.34 -11.28 -3.98
C ASP A 97 5.50 -10.14 -5.00
N LYS A 98 4.45 -9.81 -5.77
CA LYS A 98 4.48 -8.68 -6.72
C LYS A 98 4.74 -7.33 -6.06
N LEU A 99 4.10 -7.08 -4.91
CA LEU A 99 4.35 -5.87 -4.13
C LEU A 99 5.79 -5.83 -3.61
N LEU A 100 6.30 -6.94 -3.09
CA LEU A 100 7.67 -7.03 -2.56
C LEU A 100 8.73 -6.86 -3.65
N GLN A 101 8.52 -7.40 -4.86
CA GLN A 101 9.42 -7.23 -6.00
C GLN A 101 9.57 -5.75 -6.39
N GLN A 102 8.51 -4.96 -6.29
CA GLN A 102 8.55 -3.51 -6.51
C GLN A 102 9.01 -2.71 -5.26
N GLY A 103 9.45 -3.40 -4.19
CA GLY A 103 9.93 -2.81 -2.96
C GLY A 103 8.83 -2.20 -2.08
N ILE A 104 7.57 -2.61 -2.28
CA ILE A 104 6.41 -2.19 -1.49
C ILE A 104 6.28 -3.11 -0.28
N LYS A 105 6.92 -2.70 0.82
CA LYS A 105 6.97 -3.44 2.09
C LYS A 105 5.95 -2.89 3.09
N THR A 106 4.67 -3.06 2.79
CA THR A 106 3.57 -2.66 3.67
C THR A 106 2.50 -3.74 3.67
N GLU A 107 1.75 -3.85 4.76
CA GLU A 107 0.60 -4.74 4.79
C GLU A 107 -0.46 -4.26 3.79
N PHE A 108 -1.17 -5.21 3.19
CA PHE A 108 -2.26 -4.96 2.27
C PHE A 108 -3.38 -5.99 2.49
N THR A 109 -4.55 -5.67 1.97
CA THR A 109 -5.64 -6.63 1.77
C THR A 109 -6.11 -6.51 0.33
N TYR A 110 -6.96 -7.46 -0.10
CA TYR A 110 -7.54 -7.41 -1.44
C TYR A 110 -8.97 -7.91 -1.41
N ALA A 111 -9.73 -7.49 -2.42
CA ALA A 111 -11.05 -8.00 -2.74
C ALA A 111 -11.14 -8.30 -4.24
N LEU A 112 -11.66 -9.45 -4.61
CA LEU A 112 -11.99 -9.84 -5.97
C LEU A 112 -13.51 -9.92 -6.10
N TYR A 113 -14.08 -9.01 -6.89
CA TYR A 113 -15.51 -8.88 -7.06
C TYR A 113 -15.88 -8.59 -8.52
N ALA A 114 -17.13 -8.86 -8.91
CA ALA A 114 -17.67 -8.34 -10.16
C ALA A 114 -18.27 -6.96 -9.96
N ARG A 115 -18.33 -6.15 -11.02
CA ARG A 115 -18.89 -4.78 -10.99
C ARG A 115 -20.34 -4.69 -10.47
N ASP A 116 -21.08 -5.80 -10.49
CA ASP A 116 -22.43 -5.92 -9.90
C ASP A 116 -22.40 -6.19 -8.39
N SER A 117 -21.24 -5.97 -7.74
CA SER A 117 -20.98 -6.21 -6.32
C SER A 117 -21.10 -7.67 -5.89
N THR A 118 -20.97 -8.62 -6.83
CA THR A 118 -20.80 -10.03 -6.46
C THR A 118 -19.39 -10.22 -5.90
N ASP A 119 -19.28 -10.45 -4.59
CA ASP A 119 -18.03 -10.83 -3.93
C ASP A 119 -17.66 -12.27 -4.25
N TYR A 120 -16.43 -12.49 -4.73
CA TYR A 120 -15.93 -13.82 -5.07
C TYR A 120 -14.87 -14.32 -4.09
N LEU A 121 -13.83 -13.52 -3.86
CA LEU A 121 -12.71 -13.88 -2.99
C LEU A 121 -12.19 -12.63 -2.27
N ASN A 122 -11.97 -12.73 -0.97
CA ASN A 122 -11.37 -11.68 -0.16
C ASN A 122 -10.08 -12.18 0.49
N SER A 123 -9.16 -11.27 0.79
CA SER A 123 -7.94 -11.61 1.53
C SER A 123 -8.26 -12.37 2.85
N PRO A 124 -7.36 -13.25 3.31
CA PRO A 124 -7.44 -13.86 4.64
C PRO A 124 -7.59 -12.83 5.77
N LYS A 125 -7.00 -11.65 5.59
CA LYS A 125 -7.11 -10.52 6.50
C LYS A 125 -8.10 -9.49 5.94
N SER A 126 -8.91 -8.89 6.79
CA SER A 126 -9.74 -7.73 6.43
C SER A 126 -9.40 -6.57 7.34
N TYR A 127 -9.40 -5.35 6.80
CA TYR A 127 -9.40 -4.16 7.61
C TYR A 127 -10.84 -3.86 8.06
N ALA A 128 -11.00 -3.37 9.29
CA ALA A 128 -12.24 -2.73 9.69
C ALA A 128 -12.41 -1.46 8.84
N THR A 129 -13.64 -1.15 8.44
CA THR A 129 -13.99 -0.02 7.57
C THR A 129 -13.57 1.30 8.19
N GLU A 130 -12.32 1.70 7.97
CA GLU A 130 -11.80 3.00 8.37
C GLU A 130 -11.70 3.92 7.13
N ASN A 131 -12.03 5.21 7.33
CA ASN A 131 -12.06 6.26 6.31
C ASN A 131 -10.70 6.58 5.67
N THR A 132 -9.67 5.75 5.86
CA THR A 132 -8.27 6.00 5.46
C THR A 132 -7.70 4.93 4.51
N LEU A 133 -8.52 3.98 4.05
CA LEU A 133 -8.08 2.94 3.12
C LEU A 133 -7.79 3.51 1.73
N LEU A 134 -6.55 3.35 1.28
CA LEU A 134 -6.16 3.64 -0.10
C LEU A 134 -6.44 2.41 -0.96
N LYS A 135 -7.22 2.62 -2.02
CA LYS A 135 -7.74 1.56 -2.88
C LYS A 135 -7.17 1.68 -4.29
N TYR A 136 -6.73 0.57 -4.85
CA TYR A 136 -6.22 0.46 -6.21
C TYR A 136 -6.98 -0.64 -6.96
N PRO A 137 -8.07 -0.28 -7.65
CA PRO A 137 -8.85 -1.25 -8.43
C PRO A 137 -8.10 -1.63 -9.72
N ILE A 138 -8.02 -2.93 -9.98
CA ILE A 138 -7.41 -3.53 -11.16
C ILE A 138 -8.52 -4.22 -11.95
N ALA A 139 -8.87 -3.65 -13.11
CA ALA A 139 -9.80 -4.30 -14.03
C ALA A 139 -9.10 -5.48 -14.70
N LEU A 140 -9.55 -6.69 -14.36
CA LEU A 140 -9.00 -7.92 -14.93
C LEU A 140 -9.51 -8.14 -16.35
N GLU A 141 -8.65 -8.73 -17.17
CA GLU A 141 -8.94 -9.15 -18.55
C GLU A 141 -8.51 -10.61 -18.74
N GLY A 142 -8.89 -11.24 -19.85
CA GLY A 142 -8.39 -12.57 -20.17
C GLY A 142 -9.15 -13.70 -19.48
N TYR A 143 -8.43 -14.66 -18.91
CA TYR A 143 -8.98 -15.96 -18.49
C TYR A 143 -10.11 -15.84 -17.45
N LEU A 144 -9.85 -15.21 -16.30
CA LEU A 144 -10.82 -15.14 -15.19
C LEU A 144 -12.15 -14.47 -15.58
N PRO A 145 -12.17 -13.26 -16.20
CA PRO A 145 -13.42 -12.62 -16.61
C PRO A 145 -14.22 -13.43 -17.65
N ARG A 146 -13.53 -14.19 -18.52
CA ARG A 146 -14.18 -15.05 -19.53
C ARG A 146 -14.94 -16.21 -18.89
N LEU A 147 -14.44 -16.78 -17.80
CA LEU A 147 -15.10 -17.87 -17.09
C LEU A 147 -16.45 -17.43 -16.50
N VAL A 148 -16.47 -16.29 -15.81
CA VAL A 148 -17.68 -15.77 -15.16
C VAL A 148 -18.56 -14.92 -16.08
N LYS A 149 -18.10 -14.63 -17.30
CA LYS A 149 -18.76 -13.75 -18.28
C LYS A 149 -19.14 -12.36 -17.70
N LYS A 150 -18.30 -11.86 -16.79
CA LYS A 150 -18.49 -10.58 -16.08
C LYS A 150 -17.17 -9.83 -16.02
N ARG A 151 -17.25 -8.50 -15.85
CA ARG A 151 -16.08 -7.67 -15.56
C ARG A 151 -15.66 -7.90 -14.11
N LEU A 152 -14.50 -8.51 -13.92
CA LEU A 152 -13.89 -8.72 -12.60
C LEU A 152 -12.94 -7.58 -12.25
N ILE A 153 -12.98 -7.18 -10.98
CA ILE A 153 -12.13 -6.16 -10.40
C ILE A 153 -11.39 -6.81 -9.24
N LEU A 154 -10.07 -6.73 -9.27
CA LEU A 154 -9.21 -7.03 -8.14
C LEU A 154 -8.79 -5.71 -7.50
N GLU A 155 -9.29 -5.41 -6.31
CA GLU A 155 -8.97 -4.19 -5.58
C GLU A 155 -7.91 -4.46 -4.52
N LEU A 156 -6.75 -3.83 -4.64
CA LEU A 156 -5.76 -3.79 -3.57
C LEU A 156 -6.12 -2.68 -2.58
N GLN A 157 -5.98 -2.94 -1.29
CA GLN A 157 -6.29 -2.00 -0.23
C GLN A 157 -5.13 -1.88 0.75
N PHE A 158 -4.75 -0.65 1.08
CA PHE A 158 -3.67 -0.34 2.01
C PHE A 158 -4.20 0.51 3.16
N ASN A 159 -3.93 0.07 4.39
CA ASN A 159 -4.26 0.85 5.59
C ASN A 159 -3.06 1.69 6.02
N ASN A 160 -3.33 2.95 6.40
CA ASN A 160 -2.42 3.86 7.07
C ASN A 160 -0.99 3.86 6.51
N LEU A 161 -0.82 4.36 5.27
CA LEU A 161 0.50 4.48 4.65
C LEU A 161 1.37 5.59 5.27
N ASN A 162 0.88 6.39 6.22
CA ASN A 162 1.65 7.50 6.78
C ASN A 162 2.90 7.00 7.52
N SER A 163 2.78 5.92 8.32
CA SER A 163 3.92 5.31 9.00
C SER A 163 4.91 4.70 8.00
N TYR A 164 4.41 4.09 6.92
CA TYR A 164 5.22 3.61 5.82
C TYR A 164 5.98 4.75 5.13
N PHE A 165 5.31 5.85 4.76
CA PHE A 165 5.99 6.97 4.11
C PHE A 165 7.03 7.63 5.03
N LEU A 166 6.73 7.75 6.32
CA LEU A 166 7.70 8.25 7.30
C LEU A 166 8.93 7.35 7.41
N SER A 167 8.77 6.03 7.37
CA SER A 167 9.91 5.10 7.41
C SER A 167 10.72 5.07 6.11
N GLN A 168 10.12 5.46 4.97
CA GLN A 168 10.82 5.66 3.70
C GLN A 168 11.62 6.97 3.64
N LEU A 169 11.35 7.94 4.52
CA LEU A 169 12.19 9.13 4.62
C LEU A 169 13.55 8.72 5.17
N ASN A 170 14.61 9.15 4.50
CA ASN A 170 15.97 8.95 4.97
C ASN A 170 16.07 9.30 6.46
N GLY A 171 16.76 8.43 7.23
CA GLY A 171 16.93 8.55 8.68
C GLY A 171 17.71 9.77 9.16
N LEU A 172 17.76 10.85 8.37
CA LEU A 172 18.33 12.16 8.70
C LEU A 172 17.22 13.16 9.10
N THR A 173 16.03 13.08 8.50
CA THR A 173 14.92 14.03 8.77
C THR A 173 14.29 13.82 10.15
N ILE A 174 14.18 12.58 10.63
CA ILE A 174 13.64 12.31 11.97
C ILE A 174 14.66 12.66 13.08
N PRO A 175 15.95 12.25 12.99
CA PRO A 175 16.93 12.65 14.00
C PRO A 175 17.20 14.16 14.05
N SER A 176 17.21 14.86 12.91
CA SER A 176 17.36 16.32 12.91
C SER A 176 16.22 17.03 13.64
N LEU A 177 14.98 16.54 13.49
CA LEU A 177 13.84 17.05 14.25
C LEU A 177 14.00 16.79 15.76
N LEU A 178 14.48 15.59 16.13
CA LEU A 178 14.76 15.25 17.53
C LEU A 178 15.85 16.15 18.14
N PHE A 179 16.92 16.44 17.39
CA PHE A 179 17.97 17.36 17.85
C PHE A 179 17.45 18.78 18.05
N ILE A 180 16.54 19.27 17.21
CA ILE A 180 15.93 20.60 17.41
C ILE A 180 15.06 20.65 18.66
N ILE A 181 14.33 19.58 18.97
CA ILE A 181 13.50 19.50 20.18
C ILE A 181 14.38 19.40 21.44
N ALA A 182 15.56 18.79 21.33
CA ALA A 182 16.49 18.59 22.45
C ALA A 182 17.36 19.82 22.78
N ILE A 183 17.48 20.77 21.85
CA ILE A 183 18.24 22.03 22.01
C ILE A 183 17.34 23.11 22.61
#